data_AF-A0A317IPN4-F1
#
_entry.id   AF-A0A317IPN4-F1
#
_cell.length_a   1.000
_cell.length_b   1.000
_cell.length_c   1.000
_cell.angle_alpha   90.00
_cell.angle_beta   90.00
_cell.angle_gamma   90.00
#
_symmetry.space_group_name_H-M   'P 1'
#
loop_
_entity.id
_entity.type
_entity.pdbx_description
1 polymer ?
#
loop_
_entity_poly.entity_id
_entity_poly.type
_entity_poly.pdbx_seq_one_letter_code
_entity_poly.pdbx_strand_id
1 'polypeptide(L)'
;MARRRSSAVLNIGRELILPKGTNVLGPLRTRRSIWWLRSGHVRLSVKEAIIDQLDGGSFFGEGTVLGLPPHYDAATCLSEVKLIHFRMVEFARKVKADSRFATAVIQSLARRLRRCEKLIFSFVTEPAETRLARLLLEMAPEGKGWTRLRFAFTNPELARMIGSSRWRVSYFVNRFQRLGWLRRSHGLWVQRRKAEAFLQKAG
;
A
#
# COMPACT_ATOMS: atom_id res chain seq x y z
N MET A 1 33.01 -13.05 -12.63
CA MET A 1 33.51 -11.71 -13.01
C MET A 1 32.32 -10.75 -13.10
N ALA A 2 31.95 -10.11 -11.99
CA ALA A 2 30.74 -9.29 -11.89
C ALA A 2 31.02 -7.86 -12.39
N ARG A 3 30.35 -7.46 -13.47
CA ARG A 3 30.47 -6.11 -14.05
C ARG A 3 29.84 -5.09 -13.09
N ARG A 4 30.70 -4.29 -12.44
CA ARG A 4 30.30 -3.05 -11.75
C ARG A 4 29.86 -2.03 -12.81
N ARG A 5 28.58 -1.64 -12.80
CA ARG A 5 28.13 -0.37 -13.39
C ARG A 5 27.91 0.63 -12.27
N SER A 6 28.72 1.69 -12.33
CA SER A 6 28.75 2.82 -11.41
C SER A 6 27.51 3.70 -11.62
N SER A 7 26.77 4.02 -10.56
CA SER A 7 25.93 5.22 -10.50
C SER A 7 25.97 5.75 -9.06
N ALA A 8 26.17 7.06 -8.93
CA ALA A 8 26.58 7.79 -7.73
C ALA A 8 25.53 7.88 -6.60
N VAL A 9 24.72 6.83 -6.37
CA VAL A 9 23.61 6.81 -5.40
C VAL A 9 23.90 5.91 -4.18
N LEU A 10 25.03 5.21 -4.15
CA LEU A 10 25.30 4.12 -3.19
C LEU A 10 26.09 4.53 -1.94
N ASN A 11 25.63 5.57 -1.23
CA ASN A 11 26.12 5.86 0.13
C ASN A 11 24.99 6.37 1.07
N ILE A 12 23.78 5.85 0.88
CA ILE A 12 22.52 6.44 1.40
C ILE A 12 21.88 5.59 2.50
N GLY A 13 22.24 4.31 2.62
CA GLY A 13 21.68 3.37 3.59
C GLY A 13 21.95 1.95 3.13
N ARG A 14 21.55 0.94 3.90
CA ARG A 14 21.74 -0.46 3.50
C ARG A 14 20.63 -0.86 2.52
N GLU A 15 21.00 -1.14 1.27
CA GLU A 15 20.07 -1.71 0.30
C GLU A 15 19.75 -3.17 0.66
N LEU A 16 18.48 -3.53 0.54
CA LEU A 16 17.95 -4.85 0.81
C LEU A 16 16.99 -5.25 -0.31
N ILE A 17 17.16 -6.47 -0.80
CA ILE A 17 16.22 -7.11 -1.71
C ILE A 17 15.52 -8.20 -0.90
N LEU A 18 14.20 -8.08 -0.74
CA LEU A 18 13.41 -9.04 0.02
C LEU A 18 12.40 -9.74 -0.90
N PRO A 19 12.26 -11.07 -0.81
CA PRO A 19 11.29 -11.80 -1.60
C PRO A 19 9.87 -11.54 -1.10
N LYS A 20 8.90 -11.85 -1.96
CA LYS A 20 7.48 -11.87 -1.61
C LYS A 20 7.24 -12.72 -0.36
N GLY A 21 6.38 -12.24 0.53
CA GLY A 21 6.00 -12.89 1.79
C GLY A 21 6.85 -12.50 3.00
N THR A 22 7.99 -11.82 2.80
CA THR A 22 8.84 -11.39 3.92
C THR A 22 8.18 -10.25 4.71
N ASN A 23 8.13 -10.37 6.03
CA ASN A 23 7.80 -9.23 6.90
C ASN A 23 9.06 -8.38 7.14
N VAL A 24 9.02 -7.11 6.72
CA VAL A 24 10.12 -6.15 6.88
C VAL A 24 10.42 -5.87 8.36
N LEU A 25 9.41 -5.96 9.23
CA LEU A 25 9.50 -5.69 10.67
C LEU A 25 9.99 -6.88 11.51
N GLY A 26 10.58 -7.92 10.93
CA GLY A 26 11.01 -9.12 11.67
C GLY A 26 11.91 -8.85 12.91
N PRO A 27 12.12 -9.86 13.78
CA PRO A 27 12.55 -9.72 15.19
C PRO A 27 13.83 -8.91 15.47
N LEU A 28 14.67 -8.65 14.47
CA LEU A 28 15.96 -7.96 14.58
C LEU A 28 15.97 -6.56 13.93
N ARG A 29 14.83 -6.03 13.46
CA ARG A 29 14.78 -4.86 12.56
C ARG A 29 13.99 -3.64 13.07
N THR A 30 13.60 -3.60 14.34
CA THR A 30 12.50 -2.73 14.81
C THR A 30 12.86 -1.52 15.66
N ARG A 31 14.12 -1.25 16.01
CA ARG A 31 14.47 -0.03 16.77
C ARG A 31 15.09 1.03 15.86
N ARG A 32 14.46 2.21 15.81
CA ARG A 32 15.00 3.45 15.19
C ARG A 32 15.39 3.28 13.71
N SER A 33 14.50 2.68 12.92
CA SER A 33 14.75 2.35 11.52
C SER A 33 13.68 2.94 10.60
N ILE A 34 14.12 3.56 9.51
CA ILE A 34 13.26 4.09 8.45
C ILE A 34 13.58 3.34 7.17
N TRP A 35 12.54 3.10 6.38
CA TRP A 35 12.60 2.32 5.16
C TRP A 35 12.14 3.17 3.99
N TRP A 36 12.89 3.11 2.90
CA TRP A 36 12.49 3.69 1.63
C TRP A 36 12.26 2.58 0.61
N LEU A 37 11.02 2.41 0.19
CA LEU A 37 10.64 1.48 -0.86
C LEU A 37 11.06 2.05 -2.21
N ARG A 38 12.08 1.46 -2.84
CA ARG A 38 12.56 1.85 -4.17
C ARG A 38 11.69 1.25 -5.27
N SER A 39 11.33 -0.02 -5.11
CA SER A 39 10.44 -0.74 -6.04
C SER A 39 9.74 -1.91 -5.35
N GLY A 40 8.62 -2.33 -5.92
CA GLY A 40 7.77 -3.40 -5.38
C GLY A 40 6.63 -2.87 -4.52
N HIS A 41 5.99 -3.78 -3.80
CA HIS A 41 4.78 -3.49 -3.02
C HIS A 41 4.90 -4.03 -1.59
N VAL A 42 4.52 -3.22 -0.61
CA VAL A 42 4.48 -3.59 0.81
C VAL A 42 3.09 -3.33 1.37
N ARG A 43 2.56 -4.29 2.12
CA ARG A 43 1.31 -4.15 2.89
C ARG A 43 1.64 -3.78 4.32
N LEU A 44 1.01 -2.72 4.83
CA LEU A 44 1.02 -2.44 6.26
C LEU A 44 -0.27 -2.98 6.89
N SER A 45 -0.15 -3.67 8.02
CA SER A 45 -1.31 -4.18 8.77
C SER A 45 -1.16 -4.01 10.28
N VAL A 46 -2.30 -3.95 10.95
CA VAL A 46 -2.45 -4.03 12.42
C VAL A 46 -3.35 -5.21 12.72
N LYS A 47 -2.85 -6.20 13.46
CA LYS A 47 -3.49 -7.48 13.68
C LYS A 47 -3.80 -8.12 12.33
N GLU A 48 -5.07 -8.15 11.95
CA GLU A 48 -5.47 -8.60 10.62
C GLU A 48 -5.85 -7.47 9.66
N ALA A 49 -6.09 -6.25 10.16
CA ALA A 49 -6.59 -5.14 9.36
C ALA A 49 -5.48 -4.53 8.48
N ILE A 50 -5.76 -4.38 7.19
CA ILE A 50 -4.86 -3.71 6.26
C ILE A 50 -5.05 -2.20 6.43
N ILE A 51 -3.97 -1.49 6.77
CA ILE A 51 -4.01 -0.04 7.01
C ILE A 51 -3.50 0.76 5.82
N ASP A 52 -2.60 0.21 5.01
CA ASP A 52 -2.03 0.88 3.83
C ASP A 52 -1.38 -0.15 2.89
N GLN A 53 -1.25 0.24 1.62
CA GLN A 53 -0.44 -0.47 0.62
C GLN A 53 0.54 0.53 0.01
N LEU A 54 1.82 0.22 0.13
CA LEU A 54 2.90 1.09 -0.27
C LEU A 54 3.45 0.64 -1.62
N ASP A 55 3.61 1.61 -2.52
CA ASP A 55 4.30 1.47 -3.81
C ASP A 55 5.69 2.10 -3.77
N GLY A 56 6.47 1.87 -4.84
CA GLY A 56 7.76 2.52 -5.05
C GLY A 56 7.71 4.05 -4.83
N GLY A 57 8.72 4.57 -4.12
CA GLY A 57 8.81 5.95 -3.66
C GLY A 57 8.23 6.20 -2.27
N SER A 58 7.65 5.19 -1.61
CA SER A 58 7.08 5.34 -0.26
C SER A 58 8.14 5.20 0.85
N PHE A 59 8.01 6.03 1.88
CA PHE A 59 8.72 5.89 3.15
C PHE A 59 7.80 5.32 4.23
N PHE A 60 8.35 4.47 5.09
CA PHE A 60 7.66 3.92 6.27
C PHE A 60 8.64 3.62 7.41
N GLY A 61 8.11 3.40 8.62
CA GLY A 61 8.88 3.29 9.86
C GLY A 61 8.94 4.59 10.65
N GLU A 62 8.11 5.56 10.28
CA GLU A 62 8.04 6.91 10.82
C GLU A 62 7.71 6.99 12.30
N GLY A 63 7.03 5.99 12.88
CA GLY A 63 6.83 5.93 14.33
C GLY A 63 8.15 6.06 15.09
N THR A 64 9.23 5.51 14.52
CA THR A 64 10.56 5.59 15.09
C THR A 64 11.17 7.01 15.09
N VAL A 65 10.73 7.88 14.17
CA VAL A 65 11.10 9.31 14.15
C VAL A 65 10.49 10.02 15.34
N LEU A 66 9.23 9.69 15.64
CA LEU A 66 8.43 10.33 16.67
C LEU A 66 8.70 9.77 18.08
N GLY A 67 9.57 8.77 18.20
CA GLY A 67 9.75 8.02 19.45
C GLY A 67 8.52 7.20 19.85
N LEU A 68 7.59 6.99 18.91
CA LEU A 68 6.36 6.25 19.11
C LEU A 68 6.53 4.80 18.62
N PRO A 69 5.80 3.84 19.22
CA PRO A 69 5.69 2.52 18.61
C PRO A 69 5.11 2.64 17.19
N PRO A 70 5.51 1.77 16.24
CA PRO A 70 4.83 1.68 14.97
C PRO A 70 3.33 1.51 15.19
N HIS A 71 2.51 2.28 14.45
CA HIS A 71 1.06 2.12 14.49
C HIS A 71 0.59 0.87 13.71
N TYR A 72 1.51 0.02 13.25
CA TYR A 72 1.31 -1.23 12.52
C TYR A 72 2.27 -2.30 13.03
N ASP A 73 1.83 -3.56 13.06
CA ASP A 73 2.59 -4.69 13.58
C ASP A 73 3.24 -5.55 12.48
N ALA A 74 2.81 -5.39 11.22
CA ALA A 74 3.46 -6.04 10.09
C ALA A 74 3.61 -5.12 8.87
N ALA A 75 4.72 -5.30 8.18
CA ALA A 75 5.00 -4.71 6.86
C ALA A 75 5.40 -5.84 5.91
N THR A 76 4.42 -6.44 5.22
CA THR A 76 4.64 -7.66 4.43
C THR A 76 4.92 -7.33 2.96
N CYS A 77 6.01 -7.86 2.43
CA CYS A 77 6.37 -7.75 1.02
C CYS A 77 5.35 -8.53 0.17
N LEU A 78 4.64 -7.84 -0.72
CA LEU A 78 3.64 -8.48 -1.59
C LEU A 78 4.20 -8.86 -2.97
N SER A 79 5.38 -8.35 -3.29
CA SER A 79 6.21 -8.71 -4.44
C SER A 79 7.65 -8.88 -3.96
N GLU A 80 8.59 -9.16 -4.87
CA GLU A 80 9.99 -8.78 -4.61
C GLU A 80 10.04 -7.26 -4.36
N VAL A 81 10.76 -6.84 -3.32
CA VAL A 81 10.90 -5.42 -2.97
C VAL A 81 12.37 -5.04 -2.88
N LYS A 82 12.68 -3.83 -3.34
CA LYS A 82 13.96 -3.17 -3.11
C LYS A 82 13.77 -2.07 -2.09
N LEU A 83 14.48 -2.15 -0.98
CA LEU A 83 14.37 -1.25 0.16
C LEU A 83 15.72 -0.62 0.47
N ILE A 84 15.73 0.67 0.82
CA ILE A 84 16.85 1.27 1.52
C ILE A 84 16.50 1.35 3.01
N HIS A 85 17.34 0.75 3.84
CA HIS A 85 17.26 0.85 5.29
C HIS A 85 18.14 1.98 5.79
N PHE A 86 17.57 2.83 6.64
CA PHE A 86 18.26 3.91 7.32
C PHE A 86 18.18 3.70 8.83
N ARG A 87 19.30 3.89 9.53
CA ARG A 87 19.24 4.21 10.96
C ARG A 87 18.68 5.63 11.11
N MET A 88 17.95 5.89 12.19
CA MET A 88 17.33 7.20 12.44
C MET A 88 18.32 8.36 12.36
N VAL A 89 19.53 8.21 12.90
CA VAL A 89 20.58 9.24 12.86
C VAL A 89 21.05 9.52 11.43
N GLU A 90 21.18 8.48 10.60
CA GLU A 90 21.60 8.62 9.20
C GLU A 90 20.52 9.30 8.37
N PHE A 91 19.25 8.91 8.58
CA PHE A 91 18.12 9.54 7.94
C PHE A 91 18.03 11.03 8.28
N ALA A 92 18.09 11.38 9.57
CA ALA A 92 18.03 12.77 10.02
C ALA A 92 19.18 13.61 9.44
N ARG A 93 20.40 13.07 9.43
CA ARG A 93 21.56 13.73 8.80
C ARG A 93 21.33 13.95 7.30
N LYS A 94 20.76 12.96 6.60
CA LYS A 94 20.50 13.05 5.17
C LYS A 94 19.41 14.07 4.83
N VAL A 95 18.32 14.11 5.61
CA VAL A 95 17.27 15.14 5.46
C VAL A 95 17.85 16.55 5.62
N LYS A 96 18.77 16.75 6.58
CA LYS A 96 19.44 18.05 6.78
C LYS A 96 20.40 18.41 5.63
N ALA A 97 21.11 17.43 5.09
CA ALA A 97 22.18 17.66 4.12
C ALA A 97 21.72 17.70 2.65
N ASP A 98 20.55 17.14 2.33
CA ASP A 98 20.08 16.97 0.95
C ASP A 98 18.61 17.43 0.81
N SER A 99 18.42 18.62 0.26
CA SER A 99 17.10 19.22 0.07
C SER A 99 16.22 18.39 -0.87
N ARG A 100 16.78 17.75 -1.90
CA ARG A 100 16.02 16.88 -2.82
C ARG A 100 15.51 15.64 -2.09
N PHE A 101 16.32 15.07 -1.21
CA PHE A 101 15.89 13.96 -0.36
C PHE A 101 14.78 14.40 0.61
N ALA A 102 14.93 15.55 1.26
CA ALA A 102 13.90 16.10 2.14
C ALA A 102 12.57 16.32 1.39
N THR A 103 12.62 16.90 0.19
CA THR A 103 11.43 17.05 -0.66
C THR A 103 10.79 15.71 -1.00
N ALA A 104 11.57 14.68 -1.34
CA ALA A 104 11.03 13.34 -1.62
C ALA A 104 10.32 12.72 -0.40
N VAL A 105 10.87 12.90 0.80
CA VAL A 105 10.23 12.47 2.06
C VAL A 105 8.91 13.19 2.26
N ILE A 106 8.89 14.52 2.16
CA ILE A 106 7.67 15.34 2.31
C ILE A 106 6.61 14.93 1.29
N GLN A 107 6.98 14.78 0.02
CA GLN A 107 6.06 14.34 -1.03
C GLN A 107 5.50 12.93 -0.77
N SER A 108 6.29 12.02 -0.21
CA SER A 108 5.79 10.70 0.20
C SER A 108 4.77 10.80 1.32
N LEU A 109 5.08 11.57 2.38
CA LEU A 109 4.18 11.74 3.52
C LEU A 109 2.90 12.48 3.15
N ALA A 110 2.99 13.55 2.35
CA ALA A 110 1.83 14.31 1.86
C ALA A 110 0.91 13.44 0.99
N ARG A 111 1.47 12.58 0.12
CA ARG A 111 0.67 11.61 -0.65
C ARG A 111 -0.05 10.62 0.27
N ARG A 112 0.60 10.14 1.33
CA ARG A 112 0.01 9.23 2.30
C ARG A 112 -1.09 9.91 3.12
N LEU A 113 -0.85 11.13 3.61
CA LEU A 113 -1.85 11.94 4.32
C LEU A 113 -3.11 12.16 3.46
N ARG A 114 -2.94 12.60 2.22
CA ARG A 114 -4.06 12.79 1.28
C ARG A 114 -4.84 11.49 1.03
N ARG A 115 -4.19 10.33 1.01
CA ARG A 115 -4.89 9.03 0.93
C ARG A 115 -5.71 8.77 2.20
N CYS A 116 -5.15 9.01 3.38
CA CYS A 116 -5.88 8.85 4.64
C CYS A 116 -7.10 9.78 4.73
N GLU A 117 -6.96 11.05 4.35
CA GLU A 117 -8.07 12.02 4.32
C GLU A 117 -9.19 11.56 3.38
N LYS A 118 -8.85 11.08 2.18
CA LYS A 118 -9.82 10.52 1.23
C LYS A 118 -10.55 9.30 1.79
N LEU A 119 -9.82 8.42 2.48
CA LEU A 119 -10.42 7.26 3.14
C LEU A 119 -11.38 7.70 4.24
N ILE A 120 -10.98 8.61 5.12
CA ILE A 120 -11.84 9.15 6.19
C ILE A 120 -13.11 9.77 5.59
N PHE A 121 -12.97 10.61 4.56
CA PHE A 121 -14.09 11.21 3.87
C PHE A 121 -15.05 10.13 3.33
N SER A 122 -14.53 9.14 2.60
CA SER A 122 -15.29 7.99 2.10
C SER A 122 -16.02 7.24 3.23
N PHE A 123 -15.38 7.03 4.38
CA PHE A 123 -16.01 6.39 5.53
C PHE A 123 -17.22 7.15 6.09
N VAL A 124 -17.19 8.48 6.02
CA VAL A 124 -18.23 9.37 6.54
C VAL A 124 -19.35 9.57 5.52
N THR A 125 -19.03 9.68 4.23
CA THR A 125 -19.99 10.11 3.20
C THR A 125 -20.51 8.98 2.32
N GLU A 126 -19.78 7.87 2.17
CA GLU A 126 -20.11 6.83 1.20
C GLU A 126 -20.72 5.57 1.85
N PRO A 127 -21.79 4.99 1.27
CA PRO A 127 -22.25 3.66 1.64
C PRO A 127 -21.15 2.61 1.47
N ALA A 128 -21.17 1.57 2.30
CA ALA A 128 -20.15 0.52 2.28
C ALA A 128 -19.98 -0.16 0.90
N GLU A 129 -21.04 -0.24 0.10
CA GLU A 129 -20.97 -0.76 -1.27
C GLU A 129 -20.08 0.11 -2.17
N THR A 130 -20.28 1.43 -2.14
CA THR A 130 -19.48 2.40 -2.88
C THR A 130 -18.02 2.35 -2.43
N ARG A 131 -17.76 2.25 -1.13
CA ARG A 131 -16.41 2.08 -0.57
C ARG A 131 -15.72 0.83 -1.12
N LEU A 132 -16.44 -0.30 -1.19
CA LEU A 132 -15.90 -1.54 -1.75
C LEU A 132 -15.57 -1.39 -3.23
N ALA A 133 -16.45 -0.78 -4.01
CA ALA A 133 -16.21 -0.57 -5.44
C ALA A 133 -14.99 0.33 -5.69
N ARG A 134 -14.86 1.43 -4.93
CA ARG A 134 -13.72 2.35 -5.00
C ARG A 134 -12.42 1.64 -4.61
N LEU A 135 -12.43 0.90 -3.50
CA LEU A 135 -11.27 0.12 -3.05
C LEU A 135 -10.80 -0.88 -4.13
N LEU A 136 -11.73 -1.63 -4.73
CA LEU A 136 -11.41 -2.60 -5.79
C LEU A 136 -10.81 -1.91 -7.03
N LEU A 137 -11.29 -0.71 -7.37
CA LEU A 137 -10.81 0.08 -8.49
C LEU A 137 -9.40 0.63 -8.24
N GLU A 138 -9.14 1.16 -7.04
CA GLU A 138 -7.82 1.66 -6.63
C GLU A 138 -6.75 0.55 -6.62
N MET A 139 -7.14 -0.67 -6.25
CA MET A 139 -6.23 -1.84 -6.26
C MET A 139 -6.06 -2.47 -7.66
N ALA A 140 -6.91 -2.11 -8.63
CA ALA A 140 -6.82 -2.63 -9.97
C ALA A 140 -5.71 -1.90 -10.75
N PRO A 141 -4.71 -2.61 -11.32
CA PRO A 141 -3.71 -1.99 -12.20
C PRO A 141 -4.35 -1.21 -13.33
N GLU A 142 -3.74 -0.12 -13.79
CA GLU A 142 -4.17 0.57 -15.01
C GLU A 142 -4.21 -0.38 -16.22
N GLY A 143 -5.20 -0.21 -17.09
CA GLY A 143 -5.35 -1.06 -18.26
C GLY A 143 -6.68 -0.91 -18.99
N LYS A 144 -6.69 -1.36 -20.25
CA LYS A 144 -7.91 -1.43 -21.07
C LYS A 144 -8.55 -2.82 -20.89
N GLY A 145 -9.77 -2.85 -20.36
CA GLY A 145 -10.55 -4.09 -20.21
C GLY A 145 -10.50 -4.69 -18.80
N TRP A 146 -10.37 -6.02 -18.72
CA TRP A 146 -10.30 -6.74 -17.44
C TRP A 146 -8.88 -6.73 -16.90
N THR A 147 -8.73 -6.20 -15.70
CA THR A 147 -7.45 -6.17 -14.98
C THR A 147 -7.56 -7.01 -13.72
N ARG A 148 -6.63 -7.94 -13.55
CA ARG A 148 -6.53 -8.73 -12.32
C ARG A 148 -5.98 -7.83 -11.21
N LEU A 149 -6.62 -7.83 -10.05
CA LEU A 149 -6.05 -7.22 -8.85
C LEU A 149 -4.71 -7.87 -8.57
N ARG A 150 -3.72 -7.06 -8.19
CA ARG A 150 -2.37 -7.55 -7.89
C ARG A 150 -2.37 -8.62 -6.79
N PHE A 151 -3.39 -8.60 -5.93
CA PHE A 151 -3.49 -9.46 -4.76
C PHE A 151 -4.86 -10.13 -4.69
N ALA A 152 -4.87 -11.36 -4.18
CA ALA A 152 -6.10 -12.04 -3.80
C ALA A 152 -6.55 -11.53 -2.43
N PHE A 153 -7.83 -11.16 -2.34
CA PHE A 153 -8.46 -10.76 -1.08
C PHE A 153 -9.66 -11.65 -0.78
N THR A 154 -9.70 -12.14 0.43
CA THR A 154 -10.86 -12.81 1.00
C THR A 154 -11.94 -11.78 1.34
N ASN A 155 -13.20 -12.22 1.40
CA ASN A 155 -14.29 -11.32 1.79
C ASN A 155 -14.14 -10.77 3.22
N PRO A 156 -13.64 -11.54 4.22
CA PRO A 156 -13.30 -10.99 5.53
C PRO A 156 -12.26 -9.86 5.47
N GLU A 157 -11.19 -10.00 4.68
CA GLU A 157 -10.19 -8.94 4.52
C GLU A 157 -10.81 -7.69 3.92
N LEU A 158 -11.57 -7.82 2.83
CA LEU A 158 -12.27 -6.70 2.21
C LEU A 158 -13.26 -6.03 3.18
N ALA A 159 -13.97 -6.81 3.99
CA ALA A 159 -14.90 -6.30 5.00
C ALA A 159 -14.20 -5.46 6.06
N ARG A 160 -13.05 -5.92 6.55
CA ARG A 160 -12.22 -5.15 7.49
C ARG A 160 -11.71 -3.85 6.86
N MET A 161 -11.33 -3.87 5.57
CA MET A 161 -10.81 -2.69 4.87
C MET A 161 -11.85 -1.59 4.65
N ILE A 162 -13.13 -1.95 4.48
CA ILE A 162 -14.21 -0.97 4.22
C ILE A 162 -15.10 -0.71 5.44
N GLY A 163 -14.75 -1.27 6.61
CA GLY A 163 -15.56 -1.22 7.84
C GLY A 163 -16.97 -1.76 7.63
N SER A 164 -17.09 -2.99 7.14
CA SER A 164 -18.38 -3.67 6.94
C SER A 164 -18.34 -5.11 7.45
N SER A 165 -19.44 -5.85 7.28
CA SER A 165 -19.51 -7.27 7.63
C SER A 165 -19.14 -8.16 6.44
N ARG A 166 -18.59 -9.37 6.73
CA ARG A 166 -18.30 -10.39 5.70
C ARG A 166 -19.51 -10.68 4.82
N TRP A 167 -20.69 -10.77 5.43
CA TRP A 167 -21.95 -11.07 4.71
C TRP A 167 -22.30 -9.95 3.73
N ARG A 168 -22.25 -8.68 4.14
CA ARG A 168 -22.49 -7.53 3.25
C ARG A 168 -21.49 -7.48 2.10
N VAL A 169 -20.20 -7.70 2.37
CA VAL A 169 -19.18 -7.78 1.30
C VAL A 169 -19.47 -8.92 0.33
N SER A 170 -19.84 -10.10 0.84
CA SER A 170 -20.19 -11.23 -0.03
C SER A 170 -21.38 -10.90 -0.94
N TYR A 171 -22.39 -10.23 -0.39
CA TYR A 171 -23.54 -9.74 -1.15
C TYR A 171 -23.12 -8.74 -2.24
N PHE A 172 -22.30 -7.74 -1.90
CA PHE A 172 -21.81 -6.74 -2.86
C PHE A 172 -20.96 -7.38 -3.97
N VAL A 173 -20.02 -8.28 -3.61
CA VAL A 173 -19.19 -9.00 -4.59
C VAL A 173 -20.06 -9.78 -5.59
N ASN A 174 -21.11 -10.47 -5.12
CA ASN A 174 -22.03 -11.18 -6.01
C ASN A 174 -22.84 -10.22 -6.89
N ARG A 175 -23.26 -9.06 -6.35
CA ARG A 175 -23.92 -8.01 -7.14
C ARG A 175 -23.00 -7.45 -8.21
N PHE A 176 -21.74 -7.12 -7.89
CA PHE A 176 -20.76 -6.60 -8.84
C PHE A 176 -20.44 -7.59 -9.96
N GLN A 177 -20.45 -8.89 -9.65
CA GLN A 177 -20.35 -9.96 -10.65
C GLN A 177 -21.56 -9.99 -11.59
N ARG A 178 -22.79 -9.89 -11.06
CA ARG A 178 -24.01 -9.79 -11.88
C ARG A 178 -24.05 -8.53 -12.74
N LEU A 179 -23.55 -7.40 -12.23
CA LEU A 179 -23.39 -6.16 -12.98
C LEU A 179 -22.25 -6.24 -14.04
N GLY A 180 -21.49 -7.33 -14.06
CA GLY A 180 -20.53 -7.64 -15.12
C GLY A 180 -19.28 -6.78 -15.11
N TRP A 181 -18.90 -6.22 -13.95
CA TRP A 181 -17.66 -5.44 -13.80
C TRP A 181 -16.67 -6.06 -12.81
N LEU A 182 -17.09 -7.05 -12.01
CA LEU A 182 -16.21 -7.87 -11.19
C LEU A 182 -16.27 -9.34 -11.65
N ARG A 183 -15.16 -10.06 -11.57
CA ARG A 183 -15.09 -11.53 -11.76
C ARG A 183 -14.18 -12.14 -10.72
N ARG A 184 -14.58 -13.30 -10.17
CA ARG A 184 -13.74 -14.10 -9.28
C ARG A 184 -13.32 -15.38 -10.01
N SER A 185 -12.10 -15.42 -10.54
CA SER A 185 -11.51 -16.59 -11.21
C SER A 185 -10.01 -16.62 -10.95
N HIS A 186 -9.56 -17.54 -10.10
CA HIS A 186 -8.18 -17.63 -9.59
C HIS A 186 -7.62 -16.27 -9.08
N GLY A 187 -8.51 -15.42 -8.56
CA GLY A 187 -8.23 -14.02 -8.21
C GLY A 187 -9.45 -13.12 -8.44
N LEU A 188 -9.31 -11.83 -8.13
CA LEU A 188 -10.32 -10.82 -8.43
C LEU A 188 -9.91 -10.05 -9.69
N TRP A 189 -10.86 -9.89 -10.60
CA TRP A 189 -10.69 -9.15 -11.84
C TRP A 189 -11.71 -8.03 -11.89
N VAL A 190 -11.27 -6.84 -12.26
CA VAL A 190 -12.10 -5.65 -12.37
C VAL A 190 -12.10 -5.17 -13.82
N GLN A 191 -13.28 -4.83 -14.33
CA GLN A 191 -13.44 -4.06 -15.55
C GLN A 191 -13.53 -2.59 -15.15
N ARG A 192 -12.43 -1.83 -15.35
CA ARG A 192 -12.27 -0.46 -14.83
C ARG A 192 -13.40 0.48 -15.29
N ARG A 193 -13.68 0.55 -16.60
CA ARG A 193 -14.69 1.47 -17.17
C ARG A 193 -16.10 1.27 -16.59
N LYS A 194 -16.51 0.03 -16.37
CA LYS A 194 -17.83 -0.32 -15.83
C LYS A 194 -17.88 -0.09 -14.32
N ALA A 195 -16.78 -0.33 -13.61
CA ALA A 195 -16.67 0.01 -12.19
C ALA A 195 -16.71 1.54 -11.98
N GLU A 196 -16.05 2.32 -12.84
CA GLU A 196 -16.14 3.78 -12.87
C GLU A 196 -17.58 4.25 -13.16
N ALA A 197 -18.24 3.67 -14.17
CA ALA A 197 -19.63 3.99 -14.47
C ALA A 197 -20.60 3.61 -13.34
N PHE A 198 -20.30 2.56 -12.56
CA PHE A 198 -21.04 2.21 -11.35
C PHE A 198 -20.87 3.30 -10.27
N LEU A 199 -19.63 3.76 -10.03
CA LEU A 199 -19.35 4.80 -9.04
C LEU A 199 -19.98 6.16 -9.40
N GLN A 200 -20.05 6.50 -10.69
CA GLN A 200 -20.69 7.74 -11.16
C GLN A 200 -22.20 7.77 -10.91
N LYS A 201 -22.87 6.61 -10.84
CA LYS A 201 -24.31 6.51 -10.57
C LYS A 201 -24.63 6.43 -9.08
N ALA A 202 -23.62 6.24 -8.24
CA ALA A 202 -23.76 5.99 -6.80
C ALA A 202 -23.50 7.24 -5.94
N GLY A 203 -23.05 8.34 -6.55
CA GLY A 203 -22.94 9.67 -5.94
C GLY A 203 -23.99 10.60 -6.51
#